data_AF-A0A851GY71-F1
#
_entry.id   AF-A0A851GY71-F1
#
_cell.length_a   1.000
_cell.length_b   1.000
_cell.length_c   1.000
_cell.angle_alpha   90.00
_cell.angle_beta   90.00
_cell.angle_gamma   90.00
#
_symmetry.space_group_name_H-M   'P 1'
#
loop_
_entity.id
_entity.type
_entity.pdbx_description
1 polymer ?
#
loop_
_entity_poly.entity_id
_entity_poly.type
_entity_poly.pdbx_seq_one_letter_code
_entity_poly.pdbx_strand_id
1 'polypeptide(L)'
;MCTYGLARRVWRKATYKKPRARGIDPVGEAEVFLAYGRSSDAVRVLKEAMHDEPQNLSIKVTLLRAYSSAGNCKAYCRLARDIQSQVKDQPVWRTIQENGRLLAPQDPLFAAKA
;
A
#
# COMPACT_ATOMS: atom_id res chain seq x y z
N MET A 1 -6.14 -27.96 44.10
CA MET A 1 -5.15 -27.38 43.17
C MET A 1 -5.90 -26.87 41.94
N CYS A 2 -6.09 -25.55 41.82
CA CYS A 2 -6.91 -24.95 40.75
C CYS A 2 -6.18 -24.97 39.39
N THR A 3 -6.82 -25.54 38.38
CA THR A 3 -6.31 -25.64 37.01
C THR A 3 -6.69 -24.39 36.19
N TYR A 4 -5.77 -23.44 36.05
CA TYR A 4 -5.91 -22.27 35.16
C TYR A 4 -5.11 -22.48 33.86
N GLY A 5 -5.58 -23.37 32.98
CA GLY A 5 -4.78 -23.86 31.84
C GLY A 5 -5.25 -23.52 30.42
N LEU A 6 -6.40 -22.88 30.20
CA LEU A 6 -7.03 -22.89 28.86
C LEU A 6 -7.50 -21.54 28.30
N ALA A 7 -7.34 -20.42 29.01
CA ALA A 7 -7.96 -19.15 28.60
C ALA A 7 -7.06 -18.17 27.83
N ARG A 8 -5.84 -18.54 27.40
CA ARG A 8 -4.95 -17.62 26.64
C ARG A 8 -4.88 -17.85 25.13
N ARG A 9 -5.32 -19.02 24.63
CA ARG A 9 -5.20 -19.35 23.20
C ARG A 9 -6.33 -18.77 22.32
N VAL A 10 -7.47 -18.42 22.91
CA VAL A 10 -8.65 -17.98 22.16
C VAL A 10 -8.67 -16.46 21.90
N TRP A 11 -8.03 -15.66 22.75
CA TRP A 11 -8.13 -14.19 22.67
C TRP A 11 -7.31 -13.54 21.54
N ARG A 12 -6.25 -14.18 21.03
CA ARG A 12 -5.37 -13.57 20.01
C ARG A 12 -6.02 -13.44 18.62
N LYS A 13 -7.11 -14.15 18.33
CA LYS A 13 -7.84 -14.05 17.06
C LYS A 13 -9.00 -13.05 17.09
N ALA A 14 -9.38 -12.54 18.26
CA ALA A 14 -10.61 -11.74 18.42
C ALA A 14 -10.42 -10.22 18.27
N THR A 15 -9.19 -9.72 18.17
CA THR A 15 -8.88 -8.28 18.25
C THR A 15 -8.41 -7.64 16.94
N TYR A 16 -8.49 -8.34 15.81
CA TYR A 16 -8.31 -7.71 14.50
C TYR A 16 -9.59 -7.01 14.08
N LYS A 17 -9.68 -5.71 14.37
CA LYS A 17 -10.67 -4.82 13.76
C LYS A 17 -9.98 -4.14 12.59
N LYS A 18 -10.60 -4.19 11.40
CA LYS A 18 -10.08 -3.54 10.19
C LYS A 18 -9.77 -2.06 10.46
N PRO A 19 -8.72 -1.47 9.85
CA PRO A 19 -8.38 -0.05 10.01
C PRO A 19 -9.56 0.89 9.84
N ARG A 20 -10.35 0.74 8.77
CA ARG A 20 -11.55 1.55 8.53
C ARG A 20 -12.63 1.33 9.60
N ALA A 21 -12.78 0.11 10.12
CA ALA A 21 -13.70 -0.20 11.21
C ALA A 21 -13.25 0.36 12.58
N ARG A 22 -12.00 0.86 12.68
CA ARG A 22 -11.48 1.62 13.83
C ARG A 22 -11.63 3.14 13.66
N GLY A 23 -12.19 3.62 12.54
CA GLY A 23 -12.23 5.05 12.20
C GLY A 23 -10.88 5.64 11.84
N ILE A 24 -9.88 4.79 11.56
CA ILE A 24 -8.53 5.20 11.20
C ILE A 24 -8.45 5.21 9.68
N ASP A 25 -8.00 6.32 9.12
CA ASP A 25 -7.72 6.43 7.69
C ASP A 25 -6.56 5.48 7.31
N PRO A 26 -6.78 4.46 6.47
CA PRO A 26 -5.75 3.50 6.10
C PRO A 26 -4.58 4.15 5.35
N VAL A 27 -4.80 5.29 4.69
CA VAL A 27 -3.71 6.05 4.04
C VAL A 27 -2.78 6.61 5.11
N GLY A 28 -3.32 7.35 6.09
CA GLY A 28 -2.55 7.87 7.22
C GLY A 28 -1.79 6.79 8.00
N GLU A 29 -2.42 5.64 8.30
CA GLU A 29 -1.74 4.53 8.99
C GLU A 29 -0.55 3.99 8.16
N ALA A 30 -0.73 3.84 6.85
CA ALA A 30 0.33 3.39 5.96
C ALA A 30 1.47 4.40 5.82
N GLU A 31 1.18 5.70 5.82
CA GLU A 31 2.20 6.75 5.81
C GLU A 31 3.09 6.69 7.05
N VAL A 32 2.50 6.46 8.21
CA VAL A 32 3.26 6.24 9.46
C VAL A 32 4.17 5.02 9.30
N PHE A 33 3.67 3.91 8.77
CA PHE A 33 4.52 2.74 8.52
C PHE A 33 5.66 3.02 7.55
N LEU A 34 5.43 3.79 6.49
CA LEU A 34 6.48 4.19 5.55
C LEU A 34 7.54 5.08 6.19
N ALA A 35 7.13 6.02 7.06
CA ALA A 35 8.07 6.87 7.80
C ALA A 35 9.02 6.07 8.70
N TYR A 36 8.53 4.95 9.26
CA TYR A 36 9.35 4.01 10.04
C TYR A 36 10.05 2.93 9.19
N GLY A 37 9.99 3.00 7.85
CA GLY A 37 10.60 2.01 6.95
C GLY A 37 9.89 0.65 6.92
N ARG A 38 8.69 0.54 7.49
CA ARG A 38 7.88 -0.69 7.54
C ARG A 38 6.98 -0.82 6.31
N SER A 39 7.60 -0.82 5.13
CA SER A 39 6.88 -0.86 3.85
C SER A 39 6.02 -2.11 3.65
N SER A 40 6.41 -3.27 4.20
CA SER A 40 5.62 -4.51 4.15
C SER A 40 4.27 -4.40 4.88
N ASP A 41 4.23 -3.72 6.02
CA ASP A 41 3.00 -3.49 6.78
C ASP A 41 2.11 -2.45 6.09
N ALA A 42 2.71 -1.38 5.55
CA ALA A 42 2.00 -0.40 4.74
C ALA A 42 1.30 -1.06 3.54
N VAL A 43 1.99 -1.93 2.81
CA VAL A 43 1.42 -2.69 1.69
C VAL A 43 0.24 -3.55 2.15
N ARG A 44 0.33 -4.20 3.31
CA ARG A 44 -0.75 -5.06 3.83
C ARG A 44 -2.00 -4.24 4.15
N VAL A 45 -1.85 -3.13 4.87
CA VAL A 45 -2.97 -2.24 5.23
C VAL A 45 -3.63 -1.67 3.99
N LEU A 46 -2.84 -1.16 3.04
CA LEU A 46 -3.35 -0.54 1.82
C LEU A 46 -4.02 -1.54 0.88
N LYS A 47 -3.54 -2.79 0.81
CA LYS A 47 -4.22 -3.83 0.01
C LYS A 47 -5.60 -4.16 0.55
N GLU A 48 -5.73 -4.26 1.87
CA GLU A 48 -7.04 -4.48 2.50
C GLU A 48 -7.96 -3.28 2.27
N ALA A 49 -7.44 -2.06 2.44
CA ALA A 49 -8.20 -0.85 2.16
C ALA A 49 -8.64 -0.76 0.69
N MET A 50 -7.77 -1.14 -0.26
CA MET A 50 -8.08 -1.17 -1.69
C MET A 50 -9.13 -2.23 -2.04
N HIS A 51 -9.18 -3.34 -1.29
CA HIS A 51 -10.26 -4.33 -1.46
C HIS A 51 -11.61 -3.74 -1.06
N ASP A 52 -11.66 -2.96 0.02
CA ASP A 52 -12.89 -2.34 0.51
C ASP A 52 -13.28 -1.09 -0.33
N GLU A 53 -12.30 -0.36 -0.88
CA GLU A 53 -12.48 0.85 -1.70
C GLU A 53 -11.64 0.83 -2.99
N PRO A 54 -11.99 0.00 -3.98
CA PRO A 54 -11.16 -0.18 -5.18
C PRO A 54 -11.10 1.05 -6.09
N GLN A 55 -12.02 2.01 -5.94
CA GLN A 55 -12.07 3.24 -6.73
C GLN A 55 -11.28 4.39 -6.09
N ASN A 56 -10.80 4.22 -4.85
CA ASN A 56 -10.13 5.29 -4.11
C ASN A 56 -8.69 5.45 -4.60
N LEU A 57 -8.46 6.54 -5.33
CA LEU A 57 -7.17 6.84 -5.96
C LEU A 57 -6.07 7.12 -4.94
N SER A 58 -6.40 7.72 -3.79
CA SER A 58 -5.43 8.04 -2.73
C SER A 58 -4.79 6.77 -2.16
N ILE A 59 -5.59 5.72 -1.96
CA ILE A 59 -5.11 4.40 -1.52
C ILE A 59 -4.15 3.82 -2.58
N LYS A 60 -4.52 3.86 -3.86
CA LYS A 60 -3.68 3.31 -4.95
C LYS A 60 -2.35 4.05 -5.08
N VAL A 61 -2.36 5.38 -5.00
CA VAL A 61 -1.15 6.22 -5.05
C VAL A 61 -0.23 5.91 -3.87
N THR A 62 -0.79 5.83 -2.65
CA THR A 62 0.00 5.50 -1.45
C THR A 62 0.53 4.06 -1.51
N LEU A 63 -0.21 3.15 -2.12
CA LEU A 63 0.22 1.76 -2.33
C LEU A 63 1.36 1.67 -3.33
N LEU A 64 1.39 2.51 -4.37
CA LEU A 64 2.57 2.63 -5.24
C LEU A 64 3.79 3.07 -4.47
N ARG A 65 3.67 4.09 -3.61
CA ARG A 65 4.78 4.56 -2.76
C ARG A 65 5.26 3.47 -1.79
N ALA A 66 4.33 2.67 -1.26
CA ALA A 66 4.68 1.52 -0.44
C ALA A 66 5.40 0.42 -1.24
N TYR A 67 4.97 0.15 -2.47
CA TYR A 67 5.67 -0.79 -3.35
C TYR A 67 7.05 -0.32 -3.78
N SER A 68 7.25 0.97 -4.02
CA SER A 68 8.58 1.49 -4.35
C SER A 68 9.53 1.36 -3.18
N SER A 69 9.07 1.70 -1.96
CA SER A 69 9.84 1.50 -0.73
C SER A 69 10.12 0.02 -0.44
N ALA A 70 9.19 -0.89 -0.80
CA ALA A 70 9.39 -2.33 -0.66
C ALA A 70 10.21 -2.98 -1.80
N GLY A 71 10.59 -2.23 -2.84
CA GLY A 71 11.29 -2.76 -4.01
C GLY A 71 10.46 -3.72 -4.88
N ASN A 72 9.12 -3.71 -4.75
CA ASN A 72 8.25 -4.64 -5.47
C ASN A 72 7.92 -4.13 -6.88
N CYS A 73 8.91 -4.24 -7.79
CA CYS A 73 8.83 -3.83 -9.18
C CYS A 73 7.58 -4.37 -9.91
N LYS A 74 7.29 -5.68 -9.81
CA LYS A 74 6.15 -6.30 -10.52
C LYS A 74 4.80 -5.74 -10.07
N ALA A 75 4.59 -5.58 -8.77
CA ALA A 75 3.34 -5.03 -8.25
C ALA A 75 3.21 -3.54 -8.57
N TYR A 76 4.32 -2.81 -8.51
CA TYR A 76 4.40 -1.40 -8.87
C TYR A 76 3.98 -1.17 -10.33
N CYS A 77 4.61 -1.86 -11.28
CA CYS A 77 4.29 -1.72 -12.71
C CYS A 77 2.83 -2.06 -13.03
N ARG A 78 2.26 -3.09 -12.39
CA ARG A 78 0.86 -3.45 -12.60
C ARG A 78 -0.09 -2.35 -12.15
N LEU A 79 0.11 -1.85 -10.92
CA LEU A 79 -0.76 -0.81 -10.35
C LEU A 79 -0.57 0.54 -11.07
N ALA A 80 0.65 0.86 -11.50
CA ALA A 80 0.91 2.08 -12.26
C ALA A 80 0.16 2.10 -13.60
N ARG A 81 0.10 0.97 -14.32
CA ARG A 81 -0.72 0.85 -15.54
C ARG A 81 -2.21 1.02 -15.28
N ASP A 82 -2.70 0.46 -14.17
CA ASP A 82 -4.12 0.55 -13.79
C ASP A 82 -4.55 2.01 -13.58
N ILE A 83 -3.73 2.79 -12.89
CA ILE A 83 -4.10 4.18 -12.54
C ILE A 83 -3.62 5.22 -13.55
N GLN A 84 -2.73 4.88 -14.48
CA GLN A 84 -2.10 5.83 -15.41
C GLN A 84 -3.15 6.74 -16.06
N SER A 85 -4.23 6.19 -16.60
CA SER A 85 -5.26 6.98 -17.31
C SER A 85 -5.91 8.05 -16.42
N GLN A 86 -5.94 7.83 -15.10
CA GLN A 86 -6.55 8.71 -14.11
C GLN A 86 -5.56 9.76 -13.56
N VAL A 87 -4.27 9.42 -13.49
CA VAL A 87 -3.23 10.29 -12.88
C VAL A 87 -2.24 10.89 -13.86
N LYS A 88 -2.19 10.48 -15.14
CA LYS A 88 -1.17 10.91 -16.12
C LYS A 88 -1.01 12.43 -16.24
N ASP A 89 -2.10 13.17 -16.07
CA ASP A 89 -2.14 14.63 -16.19
C ASP A 89 -1.92 15.34 -14.83
N GLN A 90 -1.71 14.58 -13.76
CA GLN A 90 -1.50 15.08 -12.40
C GLN A 90 -0.01 15.11 -12.04
N PRO A 91 0.45 16.02 -11.15
CA PRO A 91 1.85 16.09 -10.72
C PRO A 91 2.40 14.79 -10.14
N VAL A 92 1.53 14.01 -9.47
CA VAL A 92 1.88 12.72 -8.86
C VAL A 92 2.41 11.71 -9.87
N TRP A 93 2.00 11.81 -11.15
CA TRP A 93 2.48 10.89 -12.18
C TRP A 93 3.97 11.03 -12.44
N ARG A 94 4.54 12.24 -12.36
CA ARG A 94 5.99 12.43 -12.51
C ARG A 94 6.76 11.67 -11.44
N THR A 95 6.32 11.75 -10.19
CA THR A 95 6.90 10.98 -9.08
C THR A 95 6.73 9.47 -9.27
N ILE A 96 5.60 9.02 -9.84
CA ILE A 96 5.40 7.61 -10.17
C ILE A 96 6.39 7.16 -11.27
N GLN A 97 6.60 7.98 -12.30
CA GLN A 97 7.57 7.66 -13.34
C GLN A 97 9.01 7.66 -12.82
N GLU A 98 9.39 8.61 -11.96
CA GLU A 98 10.72 8.65 -11.33
C GLU A 98 11.02 7.39 -10.53
N ASN A 99 10.11 7.02 -9.62
CA ASN A 99 10.26 5.79 -8.84
C ASN A 99 10.22 4.54 -9.73
N GLY A 100 9.34 4.53 -10.74
CA GLY A 100 9.25 3.46 -11.72
C GLY A 100 10.53 3.27 -12.52
N ARG A 101 11.23 4.33 -12.91
CA ARG A 101 12.54 4.25 -13.60
C ARG A 101 13.62 3.64 -12.71
N LEU A 102 13.60 3.92 -11.41
CA LEU A 102 14.55 3.33 -10.46
C LEU A 102 14.30 1.82 -10.27
N LEU A 103 13.04 1.38 -10.32
CA LEU A 103 12.65 -0.02 -10.09
C LEU A 103 12.63 -0.88 -11.37
N ALA A 104 12.29 -0.28 -12.49
CA ALA A 104 12.03 -0.92 -13.77
C ALA A 104 12.44 -0.01 -14.94
N PRO A 105 13.75 0.28 -15.09
CA PRO A 105 14.25 1.19 -16.12
C PRO A 105 13.90 0.76 -17.55
N GLN A 106 13.69 -0.54 -17.77
CA GLN A 106 13.32 -1.11 -19.07
C GLN A 106 11.82 -1.02 -19.40
N ASP A 107 10.95 -0.59 -18.47
CA ASP A 107 9.51 -0.50 -18.71
C ASP A 107 9.16 0.83 -19.42
N PRO A 108 8.63 0.81 -20.65
CA PRO A 108 8.31 2.03 -21.41
C PRO A 108 7.28 2.93 -20.72
N LEU A 109 6.50 2.39 -19.77
CA LEU A 109 5.54 3.17 -18.98
C LEU A 109 6.19 4.34 -18.23
N PHE A 110 7.45 4.16 -17.81
CA PHE A 110 8.17 5.12 -16.98
C PHE A 110 9.19 5.95 -17.76
N ALA A 111 9.35 5.67 -19.06
CA ALA A 111 10.13 6.51 -19.94
C ALA A 111 9.54 7.93 -19.92
N ALA A 112 10.39 8.92 -19.67
CA ALA A 112 9.99 10.30 -19.88
C ALA A 112 9.78 10.46 -21.38
N LYS A 113 8.54 10.72 -21.80
CA LYS A 113 8.29 11.15 -23.17
C LYS A 113 8.88 12.56 -23.26
N ALA A 114 9.99 12.68 -23.99
CA ALA A 114 10.64 13.95 -24.29
C ALA A 114 9.69 14.90 -25.02
#